data_AF-F0TC21-F1
#
_entry.id   AF-F0TC21-F1
#
_cell.length_a   1.000
_cell.length_b   1.000
_cell.length_c   1.000
_cell.angle_alpha   90.00
_cell.angle_beta   90.00
_cell.angle_gamma   90.00
#
_symmetry.space_group_name_H-M   'P 1'
#
loop_
_entity.id
_entity.type
_entity.pdbx_description
1 polymer ?
#
loop_
_entity_poly.entity_id
_entity_poly.type
_entity_poly.pdbx_seq_one_letter_code
_entity_poly.pdbx_strand_id
1 'polypeptide(L)'
;MKRLYSKDLGIIFLLTALYIILISFPNFSGKYILDMVFFALFFLFIGYSLIALIRPEEDYKDILRKPVLLLEFSVLLTLTVSIILMFSYLGLKIRSLVMVLSVVIMVMSISAYIRRINHYNSLKYEKATGREGVDAVSQNIKTLTKSSVESAELPNETPVPKSESYPVENQGPNSEPDKLVVTEDNIREKFIKKVEEEEKPVKTSKSATAGKKVYLDLVIIDLLSIFVLITYFVKIQNIGVVSYFIGLLYMLFLVGYPVTRIFFAGKNSISKKSLIGISIGLSLPITSIIGTVLNSTPYGLSVHNILFPLAVLTLILSLYANKRVKSFKN
;
A
#
# COMPACT_ATOMS: atom_id res chain seq x y z
N MET A 1 6.50 27.85 14.89
CA MET A 1 5.50 26.75 14.97
C MET A 1 4.52 26.88 13.80
N LYS A 2 4.58 25.99 12.80
CA LYS A 2 3.57 25.97 11.72
C LYS A 2 2.26 25.42 12.31
N ARG A 3 1.26 26.28 12.53
CA ARG A 3 -0.11 25.88 12.88
C ARG A 3 -0.65 25.02 11.72
N LEU A 4 -0.62 23.70 11.85
CA LEU A 4 -1.17 22.80 10.84
C LEU A 4 -2.70 22.78 10.93
N TYR A 5 -3.29 23.67 10.15
CA TYR A 5 -4.24 23.44 9.05
C TYR A 5 -5.20 22.22 9.07
N SER A 6 -5.63 21.71 10.22
CA SER A 6 -6.81 20.80 10.30
C SER A 6 -8.16 21.52 10.03
N LYS A 7 -8.10 22.74 9.48
CA LYS A 7 -9.28 23.56 9.15
C LYS A 7 -10.04 22.98 7.96
N ASP A 8 -9.32 22.33 7.04
CA ASP A 8 -9.86 21.59 5.91
C ASP A 8 -10.94 20.57 6.34
N LEU A 9 -10.60 19.68 7.27
CA LEU A 9 -11.54 18.69 7.83
C LEU A 9 -12.70 19.34 8.57
N GLY A 10 -12.43 20.42 9.30
CA GLY A 10 -13.46 21.21 9.97
C GLY A 10 -14.47 21.81 8.97
N ILE A 11 -14.00 22.33 7.84
CA ILE A 11 -14.85 22.87 6.76
C ILE A 11 -15.69 21.75 6.14
N ILE A 12 -15.08 20.60 5.82
CA ILE A 12 -15.79 19.44 5.26
C ILE A 12 -16.88 18.96 6.23
N PHE A 13 -16.54 18.84 7.52
CA PHE A 13 -17.49 18.46 8.56
C PHE A 13 -18.67 19.44 8.64
N LEU A 14 -18.39 20.74 8.72
CA LEU A 14 -19.42 21.77 8.83
C LEU A 14 -20.33 21.78 7.59
N LEU A 15 -19.75 21.65 6.40
CA LEU A 15 -20.50 21.59 5.14
C LEU A 15 -21.38 20.33 5.04
N THR A 16 -20.90 19.19 5.55
CA THR A 16 -21.72 17.96 5.64
C THR A 16 -22.85 18.09 6.66
N ALA A 17 -22.60 18.71 7.81
CA ALA A 17 -23.62 18.99 8.81
C ALA A 17 -24.68 19.97 8.28
N LEU A 18 -24.26 20.99 7.53
CA LEU A 18 -25.16 21.95 6.90
C LEU A 18 -26.12 21.25 5.93
N TYR A 19 -25.65 20.28 5.14
CA TYR A 19 -26.53 19.50 4.27
C TYR A 19 -27.57 18.71 5.06
N ILE A 20 -27.18 18.05 6.16
CA ILE A 20 -28.10 17.29 7.03
C ILE A 20 -29.17 18.22 7.64
N ILE A 21 -28.80 19.45 8.00
CA ILE A 21 -29.75 20.46 8.48
C ILE A 21 -30.69 20.88 7.33
N LEU A 22 -30.14 21.13 6.14
CA LEU A 22 -30.90 21.61 4.99
C LEU A 22 -31.96 20.61 4.52
N ILE A 23 -31.63 19.31 4.50
CA ILE A 23 -32.54 18.23 4.11
C ILE A 23 -33.65 17.97 5.16
N SER A 24 -33.44 18.40 6.40
CA SER A 24 -34.44 18.28 7.48
C SER A 24 -35.60 19.27 7.32
N PHE A 25 -35.39 20.37 6.59
CA PHE A 25 -36.46 21.33 6.30
C PHE A 25 -37.32 20.86 5.11
N PRO A 26 -38.66 20.86 5.24
CA PRO A 26 -39.56 20.40 4.18
C PRO A 26 -39.44 21.24 2.90
N ASN A 27 -39.08 22.52 3.01
CA ASN A 27 -38.92 23.44 1.87
C ASN A 27 -37.81 23.05 0.88
N PHE A 28 -36.83 22.25 1.32
CA PHE A 28 -35.74 21.73 0.48
C PHE A 28 -35.95 20.25 0.13
N SER A 29 -36.87 19.58 0.81
CA SER A 29 -37.25 18.21 0.52
C SER A 29 -37.99 18.12 -0.81
N GLY A 30 -37.27 17.73 -1.88
CA GLY A 30 -37.82 17.60 -3.23
C GLY A 30 -37.05 18.32 -4.33
N LYS A 31 -36.02 19.10 -3.99
CA LYS A 31 -35.15 19.76 -4.98
C LYS A 31 -34.02 18.82 -5.44
N TYR A 32 -34.28 18.01 -6.47
CA TYR A 32 -33.30 17.07 -7.04
C TYR A 32 -31.96 17.73 -7.43
N ILE A 33 -31.99 18.99 -7.86
CA ILE A 33 -30.79 19.75 -8.25
C ILE A 33 -29.83 19.90 -7.06
N LEU A 34 -30.36 20.19 -5.87
CA LEU A 34 -29.56 20.37 -4.67
C LEU A 34 -28.86 19.07 -4.29
N ASP A 35 -29.57 17.95 -4.31
CA ASP A 35 -29.01 16.62 -4.02
C ASP A 35 -27.92 16.25 -5.03
N MET A 36 -28.07 16.57 -6.32
CA MET A 36 -27.02 16.33 -7.32
C MET A 36 -25.76 17.17 -7.08
N VAL A 37 -25.92 18.45 -6.73
CA VAL A 37 -24.78 19.34 -6.44
C VAL A 37 -24.02 18.83 -5.21
N PHE A 38 -24.73 18.50 -4.13
CA PHE A 38 -24.11 17.94 -2.93
C PHE A 38 -23.53 16.54 -3.18
N PHE A 39 -24.16 15.73 -4.02
CA PHE A 39 -23.60 14.44 -4.42
C PHE A 39 -22.22 14.59 -5.07
N ALA A 40 -22.09 15.48 -6.07
CA ALA A 40 -20.82 15.72 -6.75
C ALA A 40 -19.73 16.20 -5.77
N LEU A 41 -20.11 17.04 -4.80
CA LEU A 41 -19.20 17.57 -3.81
C LEU A 41 -18.77 16.50 -2.78
N PHE A 42 -19.73 15.74 -2.27
CA PHE A 42 -19.52 14.66 -1.30
C PHE A 42 -18.78 13.47 -1.89
N PHE A 43 -18.94 13.23 -3.18
CA PHE A 43 -18.13 12.25 -3.92
C PHE A 43 -16.63 12.57 -3.81
N LEU A 44 -16.22 13.84 -3.87
CA LEU A 44 -14.81 14.20 -3.67
C LEU A 44 -14.41 14.18 -2.19
N PHE A 45 -15.29 14.65 -1.30
CA PHE A 45 -14.98 14.72 0.12
C PHE A 45 -14.84 13.36 0.79
N ILE A 46 -15.58 12.34 0.36
CA ILE A 46 -15.47 11.01 0.95
C ILE A 46 -14.08 10.39 0.70
N GLY A 47 -13.52 10.57 -0.50
CA GLY A 47 -12.14 10.17 -0.80
C GLY A 47 -11.11 11.02 -0.06
N TYR A 48 -11.34 12.34 0.05
CA TYR A 48 -10.48 13.23 0.81
C TYR A 48 -10.45 12.89 2.32
N SER A 49 -11.60 12.68 2.95
CA SER A 49 -11.67 12.33 4.37
C SER A 49 -11.01 10.99 4.64
N LEU A 50 -11.13 10.01 3.74
CA LEU A 50 -10.44 8.74 3.88
C LEU A 50 -8.93 8.87 3.74
N ILE A 51 -8.43 9.64 2.77
CA ILE A 51 -6.99 9.78 2.58
C ILE A 51 -6.33 10.53 3.75
N ALA A 52 -7.01 11.56 4.28
CA ALA A 52 -6.60 12.26 5.49
C ALA A 52 -6.65 11.33 6.72
N LEU A 53 -7.60 10.40 6.76
CA LEU A 53 -7.66 9.38 7.81
C LEU A 53 -6.48 8.41 7.70
N ILE A 54 -6.11 7.94 6.51
CA ILE A 54 -5.04 6.95 6.33
C ILE A 54 -3.66 7.57 6.52
N ARG A 55 -3.47 8.81 6.04
CA ARG A 55 -2.19 9.53 6.06
C ARG A 55 -2.34 10.84 6.84
N PRO A 56 -2.31 10.77 8.19
CA PRO A 56 -2.51 11.94 9.04
C PRO A 56 -1.40 12.99 8.91
N GLU A 57 -0.23 12.62 8.39
CA GLU A 57 0.95 13.48 8.25
C GLU A 57 0.87 14.41 7.03
N GLU A 58 0.04 14.08 6.03
CA GLU A 58 -0.07 14.86 4.79
C GLU A 58 -0.98 16.08 5.00
N ASP A 59 -0.53 17.24 4.52
CA ASP A 59 -1.33 18.45 4.47
C ASP A 59 -2.28 18.44 3.26
N TYR A 60 -3.25 19.36 3.22
CA TYR A 60 -4.25 19.42 2.14
C TYR A 60 -3.60 19.54 0.75
N LYS A 61 -2.47 20.25 0.64
CA LYS A 61 -1.73 20.41 -0.62
C LYS A 61 -1.14 19.09 -1.13
N ASP A 62 -0.61 18.27 -0.22
CA ASP A 62 0.02 17.00 -0.56
C ASP A 62 -1.01 15.94 -0.95
N ILE A 63 -2.18 16.00 -0.30
CA ILE A 63 -3.34 15.19 -0.65
C ILE A 63 -3.83 15.54 -2.07
N LEU A 64 -4.03 16.83 -2.36
CA LEU A 64 -4.55 17.29 -3.66
C LEU A 64 -3.57 17.06 -4.82
N ARG A 65 -2.27 16.91 -4.54
CA ARG A 65 -1.26 16.52 -5.54
C ARG A 65 -1.39 15.08 -6.03
N LYS A 66 -2.20 14.25 -5.37
CA LYS A 66 -2.43 12.84 -5.71
C LYS A 66 -3.87 12.61 -6.20
N PRO A 67 -4.28 13.22 -7.33
CA PRO A 67 -5.67 13.20 -7.79
C PRO A 67 -6.16 11.80 -8.13
N VAL A 68 -5.30 10.95 -8.71
CA VAL A 68 -5.64 9.56 -9.05
C VAL A 68 -6.05 8.78 -7.81
N LEU A 69 -5.30 8.92 -6.71
CA LEU A 69 -5.56 8.20 -5.47
C LEU A 69 -6.82 8.72 -4.77
N LEU A 70 -7.05 10.04 -4.81
CA LEU A 70 -8.27 10.64 -4.27
C LEU A 70 -9.51 10.12 -5.02
N LEU A 71 -9.46 10.09 -6.35
CA LEU A 71 -10.55 9.63 -7.20
C LEU A 71 -10.81 8.12 -6.99
N GLU A 72 -9.76 7.31 -6.89
CA GLU A 72 -9.87 5.87 -6.60
C GLU A 72 -10.62 5.60 -5.30
N PHE A 73 -10.21 6.24 -4.19
CA PHE A 73 -10.89 6.06 -2.91
C PHE A 73 -12.31 6.62 -2.90
N SER A 74 -12.56 7.74 -3.58
CA SER A 74 -13.90 8.29 -3.77
C SER A 74 -14.82 7.29 -4.45
N VAL A 75 -14.41 6.73 -5.60
CA VAL A 75 -15.22 5.74 -6.34
C VAL A 75 -15.48 4.51 -5.48
N LEU A 76 -14.43 3.95 -4.85
CA LEU A 76 -14.56 2.75 -4.03
C LEU A 76 -15.54 2.94 -2.87
N LEU A 77 -15.44 4.05 -2.13
CA LEU A 77 -16.33 4.32 -1.00
C LEU A 77 -17.75 4.61 -1.44
N THR A 78 -17.96 5.47 -2.44
CA THR A 78 -19.30 5.78 -2.94
C THR A 78 -19.99 4.54 -3.50
N LEU A 79 -19.26 3.68 -4.20
CA LEU A 79 -19.78 2.40 -4.68
C LEU A 79 -20.16 1.49 -3.51
N THR A 80 -19.30 1.39 -2.50
CA THR A 80 -19.57 0.60 -1.28
C THR A 80 -20.84 1.09 -0.57
N VAL A 81 -20.98 2.41 -0.39
CA VAL A 81 -22.19 3.01 0.20
C VAL A 81 -23.41 2.75 -0.67
N SER A 82 -23.32 2.91 -1.99
CA SER A 82 -24.42 2.63 -2.91
C SER A 82 -24.91 1.19 -2.81
N ILE A 83 -23.98 0.24 -2.74
CA ILE A 83 -24.29 -1.18 -2.57
C ILE A 83 -24.97 -1.42 -1.22
N ILE A 84 -24.48 -0.82 -0.13
CA ILE A 84 -25.10 -0.92 1.19
C ILE A 84 -26.55 -0.38 1.17
N LEU A 85 -26.79 0.75 0.49
CA LEU A 85 -28.15 1.28 0.34
C LEU A 85 -29.07 0.39 -0.50
N MET A 86 -28.52 -0.32 -1.49
CA MET A 86 -29.30 -1.27 -2.29
C MET A 86 -29.91 -2.38 -1.44
N PHE A 87 -29.23 -2.78 -0.36
CA PHE A 87 -29.74 -3.77 0.61
C PHE A 87 -30.52 -3.15 1.77
N SER A 88 -30.55 -1.82 1.86
CA SER A 88 -31.21 -1.12 2.95
C SER A 88 -32.67 -0.79 2.61
N TYR A 89 -33.50 -0.70 3.64
CA TYR A 89 -34.91 -0.31 3.53
C TYR A 89 -35.11 1.12 2.96
N LEU A 90 -34.07 1.94 2.92
CA LEU A 90 -34.11 3.32 2.42
C LEU A 90 -34.18 3.44 0.89
N GLY A 91 -33.86 2.35 0.16
CA GLY A 91 -33.85 2.29 -1.30
C GLY A 91 -32.77 3.17 -1.97
N LEU A 92 -32.54 2.95 -3.27
CA LEU A 92 -31.56 3.68 -4.10
C LEU A 92 -32.11 5.03 -4.62
N LYS A 93 -32.58 5.88 -3.73
CA LYS A 93 -32.90 7.27 -4.07
C LYS A 93 -31.66 8.14 -3.89
N ILE A 94 -31.45 9.10 -4.80
CA ILE A 94 -30.32 10.05 -4.71
C ILE A 94 -30.27 10.74 -3.34
N ARG A 95 -31.44 11.10 -2.81
CA ARG A 95 -31.58 11.69 -1.47
C ARG A 95 -31.04 10.79 -0.36
N SER A 96 -31.43 9.51 -0.37
CA SER A 96 -30.94 8.52 0.61
C SER A 96 -29.43 8.33 0.47
N LEU A 97 -28.92 8.26 -0.76
CA LEU A 97 -27.50 8.09 -1.04
C LEU A 97 -26.67 9.25 -0.48
N VAL A 98 -27.02 10.48 -0.81
CA VAL A 98 -26.29 11.68 -0.35
C VAL A 98 -26.40 11.84 1.17
N MET A 99 -27.55 11.50 1.76
CA MET A 99 -27.73 11.46 3.22
C MET A 99 -26.74 10.49 3.89
N VAL A 100 -26.66 9.24 3.43
CA VAL A 100 -25.72 8.26 4.02
C VAL A 100 -24.27 8.68 3.76
N LEU A 101 -23.93 9.18 2.56
CA LEU A 101 -22.60 9.74 2.28
C LEU A 101 -22.25 10.83 3.30
N SER A 102 -23.17 11.75 3.60
CA SER A 102 -22.92 12.84 4.54
C SER A 102 -22.57 12.33 5.94
N VAL A 103 -23.28 11.29 6.42
CA VAL A 103 -23.00 10.66 7.72
C VAL A 103 -21.63 9.97 7.72
N VAL A 104 -21.30 9.23 6.65
CA VAL A 104 -20.00 8.55 6.53
C VAL A 104 -18.86 9.56 6.49
N ILE A 105 -18.99 10.63 5.70
CA ILE A 105 -18.00 11.71 5.60
C ILE A 105 -17.83 12.40 6.95
N MET A 106 -18.93 12.67 7.65
CA MET A 106 -18.92 13.29 8.97
C MET A 106 -18.12 12.45 9.98
N VAL A 107 -18.36 11.13 10.04
CA VAL A 107 -17.62 10.19 10.89
C VAL A 107 -16.14 10.11 10.51
N MET A 108 -15.84 10.01 9.21
CA MET A 108 -14.45 9.95 8.72
C MET A 108 -13.71 11.25 9.00
N SER A 109 -14.35 12.40 8.81
CA SER A 109 -13.76 13.72 9.07
C SER A 109 -13.41 13.89 10.55
N ILE A 110 -14.30 13.50 11.47
CA ILE A 110 -14.00 13.49 12.91
C ILE A 110 -12.83 12.56 13.21
N SER A 111 -12.89 11.33 12.70
CA SER A 111 -11.86 10.31 12.94
C SER A 111 -10.48 10.77 12.45
N ALA A 112 -10.43 11.38 11.27
CA ALA A 112 -9.21 11.91 10.68
C ALA A 112 -8.70 13.13 11.46
N TYR A 113 -9.59 13.97 11.98
CA TYR A 113 -9.24 15.12 12.80
C TYR A 113 -8.57 14.68 14.11
N ILE A 114 -9.18 13.70 14.80
CA ILE A 114 -8.62 13.11 16.03
C ILE A 114 -7.26 12.46 15.72
N ARG A 115 -7.16 11.70 14.64
CA ARG A 115 -5.90 11.03 14.28
C ARG A 115 -4.78 12.03 13.98
N ARG A 116 -5.09 13.14 13.30
CA ARG A 116 -4.12 14.22 13.01
C ARG A 116 -3.66 14.93 14.29
N ILE A 117 -4.55 15.15 15.26
CA ILE A 117 -4.19 15.77 16.55
C ILE A 117 -3.29 14.86 17.39
N ASN A 118 -3.59 13.56 17.44
CA ASN A 118 -2.81 12.59 18.20
C ASN A 118 -1.39 12.45 17.65
N HIS A 119 -1.26 12.41 16.32
CA HIS A 119 0.04 12.38 15.66
C HIS A 119 0.86 13.66 15.91
N TYR A 120 0.23 14.83 15.90
CA TYR A 120 0.93 16.06 16.24
C TYR A 120 1.38 16.10 17.71
N ASN A 121 0.52 15.64 18.62
CA ASN A 121 0.85 15.59 20.04
C ASN A 121 2.04 14.67 20.30
N SER A 122 2.14 13.51 19.64
CA SER A 122 3.33 12.64 19.78
C SER A 122 4.61 13.34 19.33
N LEU A 123 4.59 14.08 18.20
CA LEU A 123 5.73 14.86 17.73
C LEU A 123 6.10 16.00 18.69
N LYS A 124 5.10 16.64 19.30
CA LYS A 124 5.31 17.70 20.30
C LYS A 124 5.91 17.14 21.59
N TYR A 125 5.45 15.98 22.05
CA TYR A 125 6.01 15.29 23.22
C TYR A 125 7.46 14.85 22.95
N GLU A 126 7.75 14.28 21.78
CA GLU A 126 9.11 13.86 21.39
C GLU A 126 10.10 15.03 21.38
N LYS A 127 9.68 16.19 20.83
CA LYS A 127 10.45 17.44 20.88
C LYS A 127 10.62 18.02 22.29
N ALA A 128 9.57 17.97 23.10
CA ALA A 128 9.61 18.50 24.47
C ALA A 128 10.43 17.62 25.44
N THR A 129 10.57 16.33 25.16
CA THR A 129 11.32 15.37 26.00
C THR A 129 12.82 15.34 25.66
N GLY A 130 13.31 16.26 24.81
CA GLY A 130 14.74 16.40 24.51
C GLY A 130 15.40 15.23 23.76
N ARG A 131 14.62 14.26 23.26
CA ARG A 131 15.14 13.07 22.59
C ARG A 131 15.73 13.35 21.19
N GLU A 132 15.31 14.42 20.52
CA GLU A 132 15.93 14.87 19.26
C GLU A 132 17.43 15.23 19.42
N GLY A 133 17.87 15.64 20.62
CA GLY A 133 19.28 15.93 20.90
C GLY A 133 20.15 14.67 20.96
N VAL A 134 19.59 13.52 21.34
CA VAL A 134 20.32 12.26 21.48
C VAL A 134 20.59 11.63 20.11
N ASP A 135 19.64 11.74 19.18
CA ASP A 135 19.80 11.23 17.81
C ASP A 135 20.75 12.11 16.98
N ALA A 136 20.76 13.42 17.19
CA ALA A 136 21.72 14.34 16.57
C ALA A 136 23.15 14.12 17.09
N VAL A 137 23.33 13.83 18.37
CA VAL A 137 24.64 13.45 18.94
C VAL A 137 25.10 12.10 18.42
N SER A 138 24.20 11.11 18.28
CA SER A 138 24.54 9.80 17.71
C SER A 138 24.96 9.90 16.24
N GLN A 139 24.29 10.76 15.44
CA GLN A 139 24.72 11.02 14.06
C GLN A 139 26.05 11.75 13.98
N ASN A 140 26.30 12.75 14.83
CA ASN A 140 27.58 13.47 14.87
C ASN A 140 28.75 12.57 15.34
N ILE A 141 28.51 11.64 16.27
CA ILE A 141 29.52 10.63 16.66
C ILE A 141 29.80 9.70 15.48
N LYS A 142 28.80 9.34 14.67
CA LYS A 142 28.93 8.49 13.48
C LYS A 142 29.69 9.16 12.33
N THR A 143 29.55 10.48 12.17
CA THR A 143 30.34 11.26 11.20
C THR A 143 31.77 11.52 11.70
N LEU A 144 31.97 11.74 13.00
CA LEU A 144 33.32 11.86 13.59
C LEU A 144 34.10 10.54 13.54
N THR A 145 33.45 9.39 13.77
CA THR A 145 34.08 8.06 13.56
C THR A 145 34.32 7.74 12.09
N LYS A 146 33.56 8.32 11.16
CA LYS A 146 33.80 8.13 9.72
C LYS A 146 34.96 8.99 9.22
N SER A 147 35.17 10.18 9.78
CA SER A 147 36.27 11.09 9.42
C SER A 147 37.63 10.67 9.98
N SER A 148 37.69 9.92 11.10
CA SER A 148 38.95 9.42 11.67
C SER A 148 39.44 8.11 11.05
N VAL A 149 38.64 7.45 10.19
CA VAL A 149 39.02 6.21 9.48
C VAL A 149 39.61 6.51 8.09
N GLU A 150 39.37 7.70 7.52
CA GLU A 150 39.75 8.04 6.14
C GLU A 150 41.12 8.75 6.02
N SER A 151 41.95 8.75 7.08
CA SER A 151 43.28 9.41 7.05
C SER A 151 44.47 8.47 7.31
N ALA A 152 44.27 7.15 7.21
CA ALA A 152 45.34 6.17 7.41
C ALA A 152 45.43 5.16 6.25
N GLU A 153 45.76 5.64 5.05
CA GLU A 153 46.37 4.79 4.02
C GLU A 153 47.74 5.37 3.63
N LEU A 154 48.77 4.57 3.94
CA LEU A 154 50.19 4.82 3.73
C LEU A 154 50.57 4.53 2.25
N PRO A 155 51.37 5.37 1.57
CA PRO A 155 51.92 5.04 0.25
C PRO A 155 53.19 4.18 0.41
N ASN A 156 53.29 3.11 -0.37
CA ASN A 156 54.45 2.22 -0.39
C ASN A 156 55.10 2.27 -1.78
N GLU A 157 56.38 2.66 -1.86
CA GLU A 157 57.45 1.97 -2.59
C GLU A 157 58.76 2.80 -2.57
N THR A 158 59.85 2.13 -2.19
CA THR A 158 61.24 2.65 -2.08
C THR A 158 61.92 2.68 -3.46
N PRO A 159 63.01 3.47 -3.67
CA PRO A 159 64.36 2.96 -3.38
C PRO A 159 65.38 3.97 -2.79
N VAL A 160 66.32 3.39 -2.02
CA VAL A 160 67.55 3.88 -1.35
C VAL A 160 68.52 4.57 -2.38
N PRO A 161 69.51 5.49 -2.09
CA PRO A 161 70.48 5.44 -0.96
C PRO A 161 71.17 6.74 -0.42
N LYS A 162 72.07 6.54 0.59
CA LYS A 162 73.18 7.40 1.15
C LYS A 162 72.79 8.37 2.28
N SER A 163 73.56 8.68 3.33
CA SER A 163 74.85 8.22 3.94
C SER A 163 75.06 9.08 5.22
N GLU A 164 75.79 8.57 6.24
CA GLU A 164 76.47 9.32 7.35
C GLU A 164 75.58 10.02 8.41
N SER A 165 75.89 10.14 9.71
CA SER A 165 77.00 9.76 10.62
C SER A 165 76.55 9.98 12.10
N TYR A 166 77.27 9.36 13.05
CA TYR A 166 77.12 9.23 14.52
C TYR A 166 77.24 10.54 15.36
N PRO A 167 77.21 10.58 16.74
CA PRO A 167 77.21 9.47 17.72
C PRO A 167 76.27 9.57 18.95
N VAL A 168 76.28 8.42 19.63
CA VAL A 168 75.80 7.99 20.96
C VAL A 168 76.25 8.89 22.12
N GLU A 169 75.38 9.11 23.10
CA GLU A 169 75.80 9.41 24.48
C GLU A 169 74.95 8.61 25.50
N ASN A 170 75.66 7.93 26.39
CA ASN A 170 75.17 7.02 27.44
C ASN A 170 74.69 7.78 28.67
N GLN A 171 73.70 7.24 29.39
CA GLN A 171 73.75 6.88 30.83
C GLN A 171 72.36 6.50 31.36
N GLY A 172 72.21 5.26 31.87
CA GLY A 172 71.17 4.91 32.86
C GLY A 172 71.72 5.09 34.29
N PRO A 173 71.11 4.50 35.35
CA PRO A 173 69.84 3.75 35.45
C PRO A 173 68.98 4.19 36.67
N ASN A 174 67.97 3.38 37.02
CA ASN A 174 67.06 3.40 38.20
C ASN A 174 65.64 3.83 37.79
N SER A 175 64.57 3.07 38.02
CA SER A 175 64.32 1.94 38.93
C SER A 175 63.01 1.23 38.53
N GLU A 176 63.02 -0.11 38.60
CA GLU A 176 61.88 -1.07 38.70
C GLU A 176 60.67 -0.97 37.74
N PRO A 177 60.44 -2.00 36.89
CA PRO A 177 59.13 -2.33 36.38
C PRO A 177 58.51 -3.45 37.22
N ASP A 178 57.43 -3.15 37.95
CA ASP A 178 56.57 -4.18 38.53
C ASP A 178 55.81 -4.88 37.38
N LYS A 179 56.30 -6.08 37.04
CA LYS A 179 55.75 -6.98 36.03
C LYS A 179 54.69 -7.87 36.68
N LEU A 180 53.44 -7.76 36.25
CA LEU A 180 52.49 -8.89 36.15
C LEU A 180 51.54 -8.58 34.98
N VAL A 181 51.95 -8.85 33.73
CA VAL A 181 51.62 -10.09 33.01
C VAL A 181 50.16 -10.50 33.22
N VAL A 182 49.26 -9.94 32.41
CA VAL A 182 48.01 -10.61 32.05
C VAL A 182 47.99 -10.72 30.53
N THR A 183 48.12 -11.97 30.13
CA THR A 183 48.32 -12.52 28.80
C THR A 183 47.22 -12.07 27.83
N GLU A 184 47.61 -11.54 26.66
CA GLU A 184 46.71 -11.28 25.51
C GLU A 184 46.01 -12.55 24.98
N ASP A 185 46.41 -13.73 25.46
CA ASP A 185 45.90 -15.03 25.01
C ASP A 185 44.43 -15.28 25.39
N ASN A 186 43.93 -14.69 26.49
CA ASN A 186 42.55 -14.90 26.93
C ASN A 186 41.50 -14.10 26.13
N ILE A 187 41.92 -13.08 25.37
CA ILE A 187 41.00 -12.34 24.49
C ILE A 187 40.93 -13.04 23.13
N ARG A 188 42.06 -13.55 22.62
CA ARG A 188 42.10 -14.25 21.32
C ARG A 188 41.31 -15.55 21.33
N GLU A 189 41.39 -16.38 22.37
CA GLU A 189 40.56 -17.60 22.44
C GLU A 189 39.06 -17.30 22.53
N LYS A 190 38.68 -16.21 23.21
CA LYS A 190 37.27 -15.81 23.35
C LYS A 190 36.71 -15.15 22.09
N PHE A 191 37.56 -14.50 21.29
CA PHE A 191 37.20 -14.00 19.97
C PHE A 191 37.16 -15.12 18.92
N ILE A 192 38.07 -16.11 18.96
CA ILE A 192 38.05 -17.25 18.02
C ILE A 192 36.86 -18.17 18.29
N LYS A 193 36.54 -18.50 19.56
CA LYS A 193 35.32 -19.27 19.88
C LYS A 193 34.02 -18.57 19.53
N LYS A 194 34.01 -17.23 19.45
CA LYS A 194 32.79 -16.46 19.11
C LYS A 194 32.65 -16.19 17.61
N VAL A 195 33.74 -16.23 16.86
CA VAL A 195 33.73 -16.10 15.39
C VAL A 195 33.47 -17.46 14.72
N GLU A 196 33.87 -18.57 15.33
CA GLU A 196 33.68 -19.91 14.76
C GLU A 196 32.25 -20.49 14.96
N GLU A 197 31.37 -19.79 15.70
CA GLU A 197 29.95 -20.16 15.84
C GLU A 197 29.04 -19.49 14.79
N GLU A 198 29.52 -18.47 14.04
CA GLU A 198 28.69 -17.75 13.05
C GLU A 198 29.00 -18.03 11.57
N GLU A 199 30.02 -18.83 11.23
CA GLU A 199 30.30 -19.22 9.84
C GLU A 199 30.20 -20.73 9.61
N LYS A 200 28.97 -21.24 9.39
CA LYS A 200 28.72 -22.44 8.58
C LYS A 200 27.42 -22.31 7.79
N PRO A 201 27.33 -22.97 6.62
CA PRO A 201 26.91 -22.37 5.37
C PRO A 201 25.40 -22.18 5.31
N VAL A 202 24.99 -21.03 4.74
CA VAL A 202 23.64 -20.78 4.25
C VAL A 202 23.32 -21.84 3.19
N LYS A 203 22.78 -22.97 3.64
CA LYS A 203 22.23 -24.01 2.79
C LYS A 203 21.01 -23.45 2.07
N THR A 204 21.18 -23.27 0.77
CA THR A 204 20.15 -23.45 -0.25
C THR A 204 19.20 -24.61 0.10
N SER A 205 17.91 -24.46 -0.28
CA SER A 205 16.76 -25.36 -0.04
C SER A 205 16.03 -25.12 1.29
N LYS A 206 14.87 -24.46 1.34
CA LYS A 206 13.61 -24.83 0.65
C LYS A 206 13.04 -23.72 -0.23
N SER A 207 13.60 -23.63 -1.43
CA SER A 207 12.80 -23.42 -2.64
C SER A 207 11.93 -24.66 -2.85
N ALA A 208 10.73 -24.70 -2.26
CA ALA A 208 9.74 -25.76 -2.54
C ALA A 208 8.27 -25.32 -2.40
N THR A 209 7.99 -24.08 -1.99
CA THR A 209 6.61 -23.59 -1.80
C THR A 209 6.29 -22.28 -2.51
N ALA A 210 7.29 -21.57 -3.04
CA ALA A 210 7.09 -20.32 -3.77
C ALA A 210 6.53 -20.54 -5.19
N GLY A 211 6.82 -21.68 -5.81
CA GLY A 211 6.26 -22.06 -7.10
C GLY A 211 4.89 -22.73 -7.03
N LYS A 212 4.37 -23.06 -5.83
CA LYS A 212 3.07 -23.74 -5.66
C LYS A 212 1.94 -22.74 -5.38
N LYS A 213 2.20 -21.70 -4.58
CA LYS A 213 1.18 -20.66 -4.26
C LYS A 213 0.79 -19.78 -5.44
N VAL A 214 1.69 -19.49 -6.38
CA VAL A 214 1.40 -18.59 -7.52
C VAL A 214 0.43 -19.20 -8.53
N TYR A 215 0.39 -20.53 -8.65
CA TYR A 215 -0.62 -21.23 -9.46
C TYR A 215 -1.95 -21.37 -8.71
N LEU A 216 -1.94 -21.44 -7.38
CA LEU A 216 -3.18 -21.53 -6.62
C LEU A 216 -4.09 -20.34 -6.91
N ASP A 217 -3.54 -19.13 -7.05
CA ASP A 217 -4.34 -17.95 -7.38
C ASP A 217 -5.09 -18.10 -8.72
N LEU A 218 -4.44 -18.61 -9.78
CA LEU A 218 -5.10 -18.84 -11.08
C LEU A 218 -6.10 -20.01 -11.01
N VAL A 219 -5.74 -21.08 -10.29
CA VAL A 219 -6.63 -22.23 -10.09
C VAL A 219 -7.88 -21.82 -9.31
N ILE A 220 -7.76 -20.93 -8.32
CA ILE A 220 -8.90 -20.38 -7.58
C ILE A 220 -9.80 -19.56 -8.52
N ILE A 221 -9.21 -18.76 -9.41
CA ILE A 221 -9.97 -17.97 -10.41
C ILE A 221 -10.67 -18.89 -11.41
N ASP A 222 -10.02 -19.97 -11.85
CA ASP A 222 -10.63 -20.98 -12.72
C ASP A 222 -11.80 -21.67 -12.01
N LEU A 223 -11.60 -22.11 -10.77
CA LEU A 223 -12.63 -22.77 -9.97
C LEU A 223 -13.84 -21.84 -9.75
N LEU A 224 -13.57 -20.57 -9.46
CA LEU A 224 -14.60 -19.56 -9.26
C LEU A 224 -15.34 -19.24 -10.58
N SER A 225 -14.63 -19.22 -11.72
CA SER A 225 -15.24 -19.07 -13.06
C SER A 225 -16.15 -20.24 -13.41
N ILE A 226 -15.70 -21.46 -13.13
CA ILE A 226 -16.49 -22.68 -13.34
C ILE A 226 -17.74 -22.66 -12.44
N PHE A 227 -17.60 -22.26 -11.17
CA PHE A 227 -18.74 -22.12 -10.27
C PHE A 227 -19.77 -21.10 -10.79
N VAL A 228 -19.33 -19.94 -11.28
CA VAL A 228 -20.23 -18.95 -11.90
C VAL A 228 -20.92 -19.52 -13.15
N LEU A 229 -20.21 -20.30 -13.95
CA LEU A 229 -20.78 -20.92 -15.15
C LEU A 229 -21.82 -22.00 -14.80
N ILE A 230 -21.55 -22.84 -13.79
CA ILE A 230 -22.50 -23.85 -13.29
C ILE A 230 -23.76 -23.17 -12.74
N THR A 231 -23.59 -22.13 -11.91
CA THR A 231 -24.73 -21.38 -11.34
C THR A 231 -25.56 -20.67 -12.41
N TYR A 232 -24.94 -20.26 -13.53
CA TYR A 232 -25.64 -19.76 -14.71
C TYR A 232 -26.50 -20.86 -15.38
N PHE A 233 -25.93 -22.04 -15.67
CA PHE A 233 -26.66 -23.15 -16.32
C PHE A 233 -27.80 -23.72 -15.47
N VAL A 234 -27.61 -23.82 -14.15
CA VAL A 234 -28.63 -24.31 -13.22
C VAL A 234 -29.73 -23.26 -12.96
N LYS A 235 -29.62 -22.05 -13.54
CA LYS A 235 -30.51 -20.90 -13.28
C LYS A 235 -30.65 -20.56 -11.78
N ILE A 236 -29.68 -20.94 -10.95
CA ILE A 236 -29.69 -20.66 -9.50
C ILE A 236 -29.46 -19.17 -9.20
N GLN A 237 -28.94 -18.42 -10.18
CA GLN A 237 -28.61 -16.99 -10.08
C GLN A 237 -29.80 -16.04 -9.81
N ASN A 238 -31.02 -16.58 -9.67
CA ASN A 238 -32.19 -15.81 -9.24
C ASN A 238 -32.12 -15.37 -7.75
N ILE A 239 -31.05 -15.73 -7.02
CA ILE A 239 -30.70 -15.15 -5.72
C ILE A 239 -30.06 -13.78 -5.99
N GLY A 240 -30.90 -12.76 -6.21
CA GLY A 240 -30.51 -11.48 -6.79
C GLY A 240 -29.23 -10.89 -6.21
N VAL A 241 -29.09 -10.87 -4.89
CA VAL A 241 -27.99 -10.21 -4.16
C VAL A 241 -26.60 -10.76 -4.48
N VAL A 242 -26.43 -12.08 -4.34
CA VAL A 242 -25.11 -12.73 -4.47
C VAL A 242 -24.58 -12.59 -5.90
N SER A 243 -25.49 -12.65 -6.88
CA SER A 243 -25.17 -12.47 -8.30
C SER A 243 -24.68 -11.04 -8.62
N TYR A 244 -25.21 -10.01 -7.96
CA TYR A 244 -24.71 -8.64 -8.12
C TYR A 244 -23.31 -8.47 -7.54
N PHE A 245 -23.05 -8.99 -6.34
CA PHE A 245 -21.73 -8.92 -5.72
C PHE A 245 -20.68 -9.70 -6.51
N ILE A 246 -21.00 -10.92 -6.92
CA ILE A 246 -20.07 -11.74 -7.71
C ILE A 246 -19.80 -11.08 -9.07
N GLY A 247 -20.83 -10.47 -9.67
CA GLY A 247 -20.70 -9.78 -10.94
C GLY A 247 -19.85 -8.53 -10.86
N LEU A 248 -20.06 -7.73 -9.82
CA LEU A 248 -19.25 -6.55 -9.54
C LEU A 248 -17.78 -6.94 -9.31
N LEU A 249 -17.53 -7.97 -8.51
CA LEU A 249 -16.17 -8.46 -8.25
C LEU A 249 -15.51 -8.95 -9.56
N TYR A 250 -16.29 -9.56 -10.44
CA TYR A 250 -15.85 -9.96 -11.78
C TYR A 250 -15.43 -8.77 -12.63
N MET A 251 -16.30 -7.76 -12.71
CA MET A 251 -16.07 -6.54 -13.47
C MET A 251 -14.87 -5.74 -12.96
N LEU A 252 -14.67 -5.71 -11.64
CA LEU A 252 -13.68 -4.83 -11.01
C LEU A 252 -12.30 -5.50 -10.82
N PHE A 253 -12.21 -6.83 -10.87
CA PHE A 253 -10.94 -7.49 -10.56
C PHE A 253 -10.68 -8.78 -11.33
N LEU A 254 -11.62 -9.74 -11.34
CA LEU A 254 -11.27 -11.11 -11.78
C LEU A 254 -10.83 -11.19 -13.23
N VAL A 255 -11.45 -10.42 -14.13
CA VAL A 255 -11.09 -10.46 -15.55
C VAL A 255 -9.68 -9.90 -15.78
N GLY A 256 -9.28 -8.89 -15.01
CA GLY A 256 -7.99 -8.20 -15.18
C GLY A 256 -6.79 -8.99 -14.63
N TYR A 257 -7.01 -9.88 -13.65
CA TYR A 257 -5.92 -10.61 -13.01
C TYR A 257 -5.21 -11.64 -13.93
N PRO A 258 -5.92 -12.49 -14.70
CA PRO A 258 -5.27 -13.33 -15.72
C PRO A 258 -4.49 -12.50 -16.75
N VAL A 259 -4.99 -11.32 -17.12
CA VAL A 259 -4.32 -10.42 -18.07
C VAL A 259 -2.98 -9.95 -17.51
N THR A 260 -2.92 -9.50 -16.26
CA THR A 260 -1.66 -9.05 -15.66
C THR A 260 -0.64 -10.19 -15.59
N ARG A 261 -1.11 -11.41 -15.30
CA ARG A 261 -0.27 -12.61 -15.33
C ARG A 261 0.27 -12.92 -16.72
N ILE A 262 -0.51 -12.68 -17.77
CA ILE A 262 -0.04 -12.81 -19.16
C ILE A 262 1.02 -11.76 -19.47
N PHE A 263 0.74 -10.47 -19.22
CA PHE A 263 1.64 -9.37 -19.60
C PHE A 263 2.96 -9.35 -18.81
N PHE A 264 2.90 -9.72 -17.53
CA PHE A 264 4.04 -9.66 -16.62
C PHE A 264 4.58 -11.05 -16.25
N ALA A 265 4.26 -12.08 -17.04
CA ALA A 265 4.83 -13.41 -16.87
C ALA A 265 6.37 -13.33 -16.77
N GLY A 266 6.93 -13.81 -15.65
CA GLY A 266 8.39 -13.84 -15.41
C GLY A 266 9.02 -12.54 -14.88
N LYS A 267 8.28 -11.43 -14.78
CA LYS A 267 8.81 -10.16 -14.22
C LYS A 267 8.64 -10.14 -12.70
N ASN A 268 9.66 -10.63 -11.98
CA ASN A 268 9.69 -10.61 -10.51
C ASN A 268 9.89 -9.21 -9.90
N SER A 269 10.15 -8.18 -10.72
CA SER A 269 10.38 -6.80 -10.24
C SER A 269 9.12 -6.05 -9.87
N ILE A 270 7.93 -6.55 -10.23
CA ILE A 270 6.66 -5.88 -9.94
C ILE A 270 6.12 -6.37 -8.60
N SER A 271 5.97 -5.44 -7.67
CA SER A 271 5.40 -5.72 -6.36
C SER A 271 3.96 -6.26 -6.49
N LYS A 272 3.57 -7.18 -5.60
CA LYS A 272 2.22 -7.77 -5.59
C LYS A 272 1.12 -6.71 -5.49
N LYS A 273 1.38 -5.61 -4.77
CA LYS A 273 0.45 -4.48 -4.64
C LYS A 273 0.23 -3.76 -5.97
N SER A 274 1.31 -3.56 -6.73
CA SER A 274 1.23 -2.96 -8.06
C SER A 274 0.48 -3.88 -9.05
N LEU A 275 0.70 -5.20 -8.99
CA LEU A 275 -0.05 -6.17 -9.78
C LEU A 275 -1.57 -6.08 -9.55
N ILE A 276 -2.00 -5.92 -8.29
CA ILE A 276 -3.41 -5.76 -7.93
C ILE A 276 -3.98 -4.47 -8.53
N GLY A 277 -3.28 -3.35 -8.37
CA GLY A 277 -3.71 -2.06 -8.94
C GLY A 277 -3.82 -2.11 -10.47
N ILE A 278 -2.85 -2.74 -11.14
CA ILE A 278 -2.86 -2.89 -12.60
C ILE A 278 -4.02 -3.80 -13.05
N SER A 279 -4.36 -4.85 -12.30
CA SER A 279 -5.52 -5.70 -12.64
C SER A 279 -6.86 -4.98 -12.52
N ILE A 280 -7.03 -4.11 -11.51
CA ILE A 280 -8.23 -3.27 -11.37
C ILE A 280 -8.31 -2.29 -12.55
N GLY A 281 -7.18 -1.66 -12.89
CA GLY A 281 -7.11 -0.75 -14.04
C GLY A 281 -7.43 -1.42 -15.38
N LEU A 282 -7.01 -2.69 -15.56
CA LEU A 282 -7.27 -3.46 -16.79
C LEU A 282 -8.69 -4.02 -16.87
N SER A 283 -9.34 -4.31 -15.74
CA SER A 283 -10.67 -4.92 -15.76
C SER A 283 -11.74 -3.95 -16.27
N LEU A 284 -11.64 -2.66 -15.96
CA LEU A 284 -12.61 -1.64 -16.35
C LEU A 284 -12.75 -1.49 -17.89
N PRO A 285 -11.66 -1.30 -18.67
CA PRO A 285 -11.74 -1.25 -20.13
C PRO A 285 -12.29 -2.53 -20.74
N ILE A 286 -11.81 -3.69 -20.27
CA ILE A 286 -12.25 -4.99 -20.79
C ILE A 286 -13.75 -5.14 -20.58
N THR A 287 -14.20 -4.91 -19.36
CA THR A 287 -15.61 -5.01 -19.00
C THR A 287 -16.49 -4.04 -19.80
N SER A 288 -16.01 -2.80 -20.01
CA SER A 288 -16.71 -1.80 -20.84
C SER A 288 -16.87 -2.27 -22.29
N ILE A 289 -15.84 -2.87 -22.88
CA ILE A 289 -15.89 -3.44 -24.23
C ILE A 289 -16.90 -4.58 -24.28
N ILE A 290 -16.88 -5.52 -23.32
CA ILE A 290 -17.87 -6.62 -23.30
C ILE A 290 -19.28 -6.06 -23.16
N GLY A 291 -19.51 -5.12 -22.25
CA GLY A 291 -20.82 -4.50 -22.07
C GLY A 291 -21.34 -3.84 -23.34
N THR A 292 -20.47 -3.17 -24.09
CA THR A 292 -20.81 -2.56 -25.38
C THR A 292 -21.16 -3.60 -26.43
N VAL A 293 -20.37 -4.68 -26.55
CA VAL A 293 -20.66 -5.78 -27.49
C VAL A 293 -21.98 -6.48 -27.13
N LEU A 294 -22.23 -6.70 -25.83
CA LEU A 294 -23.48 -7.31 -25.36
C LEU A 294 -24.69 -6.42 -25.59
N ASN A 295 -24.53 -5.10 -25.51
CA ASN A 295 -25.59 -4.16 -25.81
C ASN A 295 -26.08 -4.29 -27.26
N SER A 296 -25.20 -4.68 -28.18
CA SER A 296 -25.56 -4.96 -29.57
C SER A 296 -26.21 -6.34 -29.78
N THR A 297 -26.32 -7.17 -28.74
CA THR A 297 -26.95 -8.50 -28.80
C THR A 297 -28.38 -8.46 -28.22
N PRO A 298 -29.28 -9.36 -28.67
CA PRO A 298 -30.68 -9.39 -28.20
C PRO A 298 -30.85 -9.71 -26.71
N TYR A 299 -29.78 -10.11 -26.02
CA TYR A 299 -29.79 -10.41 -24.59
C TYR A 299 -29.83 -9.14 -23.71
N GLY A 300 -29.38 -7.98 -24.20
CA GLY A 300 -29.40 -6.72 -23.44
C GLY A 300 -28.47 -6.68 -22.21
N LEU A 301 -28.47 -5.55 -21.49
CA LEU A 301 -27.47 -5.19 -20.48
C LEU A 301 -27.83 -5.63 -19.05
N SER A 302 -28.24 -6.89 -18.90
CA SER A 302 -28.51 -7.46 -17.57
C SER A 302 -27.25 -8.03 -16.94
N VAL A 303 -27.10 -7.91 -15.61
CA VAL A 303 -25.94 -8.46 -14.88
C VAL A 303 -25.77 -9.95 -15.13
N HIS A 304 -26.87 -10.71 -15.17
CA HIS A 304 -26.85 -12.13 -15.53
C HIS A 304 -26.23 -12.39 -16.90
N ASN A 305 -26.59 -11.57 -17.89
CA ASN A 305 -26.12 -11.73 -19.26
C ASN A 305 -24.67 -11.33 -19.41
N ILE A 306 -24.20 -10.34 -18.64
CA ILE A 306 -22.80 -9.90 -18.66
C ILE A 306 -21.88 -10.88 -17.92
N LEU A 307 -22.37 -11.58 -16.90
CA LEU A 307 -21.55 -12.53 -16.14
C LEU A 307 -21.07 -13.71 -16.98
N PHE A 308 -21.93 -14.23 -17.85
CA PHE A 308 -21.61 -15.35 -18.72
C PHE A 308 -20.38 -15.10 -19.62
N PRO A 309 -20.35 -14.08 -20.50
CA PRO A 309 -19.19 -13.79 -21.34
C PRO A 309 -17.97 -13.41 -20.51
N LEU A 310 -18.13 -12.74 -19.36
CA LEU A 310 -17.01 -12.43 -18.47
C LEU A 310 -16.37 -13.69 -17.88
N ALA A 311 -17.19 -14.66 -17.43
CA ALA A 311 -16.71 -15.92 -16.89
C ALA A 311 -15.98 -16.74 -17.96
N VAL A 312 -16.57 -16.85 -19.15
CA VAL A 312 -15.96 -17.54 -20.30
C VAL A 312 -14.62 -16.90 -20.68
N LEU A 313 -14.58 -15.57 -20.80
CA LEU A 313 -13.38 -14.83 -21.13
C LEU A 313 -12.29 -15.03 -20.08
N THR A 314 -12.64 -14.90 -18.80
CA THR A 314 -11.70 -15.10 -17.68
C THR A 314 -11.09 -16.49 -17.71
N LEU A 315 -11.90 -17.51 -18.00
CA LEU A 315 -11.45 -18.90 -18.11
C LEU A 315 -10.47 -19.11 -19.28
N ILE A 316 -10.77 -18.54 -20.46
CA ILE A 316 -9.86 -18.59 -21.62
C ILE A 316 -8.53 -17.91 -21.29
N LEU A 317 -8.57 -16.71 -20.71
CA LEU A 317 -7.35 -15.97 -20.37
C LEU A 317 -6.54 -16.69 -19.29
N SER A 318 -7.19 -17.28 -18.30
CA SER A 318 -6.51 -18.00 -17.23
C SER A 318 -5.83 -19.28 -17.74
N LEU A 319 -6.48 -20.04 -18.62
CA LEU A 319 -5.86 -21.18 -19.30
C LEU A 319 -4.64 -20.75 -20.12
N TYR A 320 -4.75 -19.64 -20.85
CA TYR A 320 -3.63 -19.07 -21.61
C TYR A 320 -2.49 -18.61 -20.69
N ALA A 321 -2.82 -17.93 -19.58
CA ALA A 321 -1.87 -17.51 -18.56
C ALA A 321 -1.12 -18.71 -17.97
N ASN A 322 -1.84 -19.79 -17.63
CA ASN A 322 -1.27 -21.03 -17.12
C ASN A 322 -0.28 -21.66 -18.11
N LYS A 323 -0.61 -21.68 -19.42
CA LYS A 323 0.30 -22.17 -20.46
C LYS A 323 1.55 -21.28 -20.57
N ARG A 324 1.37 -19.96 -20.59
CA ARG A 324 2.46 -18.99 -20.70
C ARG A 324 3.40 -19.06 -19.49
N VAL A 325 2.88 -19.13 -18.27
CA VAL A 325 3.68 -19.22 -17.03
C VAL A 325 4.49 -20.52 -16.99
N LYS A 326 3.93 -21.64 -17.45
CA LYS A 326 4.68 -22.90 -17.59
C LYS A 326 5.82 -22.79 -18.60
N SER A 327 5.60 -22.09 -19.71
CA SER A 327 6.61 -21.89 -20.76
C SER A 327 7.84 -21.07 -20.34
N PHE A 328 7.76 -20.26 -19.27
CA PHE A 328 8.91 -19.51 -18.77
C PHE A 328 9.73 -20.27 -17.72
N LYS A 329 9.25 -21.45 -17.30
CA LYS A 329 9.90 -22.26 -16.25
C LYS A 329 10.67 -23.46 -16.82
N ASN A 330 10.35 -23.87 -18.05
CA ASN A 330 11.15 -24.80 -18.84
C ASN A 330 12.11 -24.02 -19.73
#